data_AF-A0A9P6HHP0-F1
#
_entry.id   AF-A0A9P6HHP0-F1
#
_cell.length_a   1.000
_cell.length_b   1.000
_cell.length_c   1.000
_cell.angle_alpha   90.00
_cell.angle_beta   90.00
_cell.angle_gamma   90.00
#
_symmetry.space_group_name_H-M   'P 1'
#
loop_
_entity.id
_entity.type
_entity.pdbx_description
1 polymer ?
#
loop_
_entity_poly.entity_id
_entity_poly.type
_entity_poly.pdbx_seq_one_letter_code
_entity_poly.pdbx_strand_id
1 'polypeptide(L)'
;MPCVSSSDSSTISRHQAVTKQAPKLATNKTLTFWQRRTQTRRAKRVLTAGDRLLRTKKQEQDRLEYLDALEEGHAVIRGLAEGLRNQFGKYSVDHYLNVLMHRAHTSRSVRKVSGWNVYQKFELERMKNAAGSDVSQINLTEVNKQISENWKALSHAQHEDVTAEWIQRIEEQRKGKKLAVHSAPLNAFHDVRSTLQSIEVQLAQLHARTRLEFLLVACRSATESFTKPFVYFSSVSGTWYF
;
A
#
# COMPACT_ATOMS: atom_id res chain seq x y z
N MET A 1 30.29 35.17 32.62
CA MET A 1 29.50 33.95 32.91
C MET A 1 29.29 33.21 31.60
N PRO A 2 29.80 31.98 31.44
CA PRO A 2 29.75 31.27 30.16
C PRO A 2 28.39 30.59 29.98
N CYS A 3 27.79 30.77 28.81
CA CYS A 3 26.58 30.08 28.38
C CYS A 3 26.92 28.63 28.02
N VAL A 4 26.32 27.68 28.73
CA VAL A 4 26.41 26.24 28.45
C VAL A 4 25.42 25.90 27.35
N SER A 5 25.92 25.52 26.18
CA SER A 5 25.16 24.98 25.07
C SER A 5 24.88 23.48 25.31
N SER A 6 23.66 23.14 25.73
CA SER A 6 23.19 21.76 25.81
C SER A 6 22.62 21.30 24.46
N SER A 7 23.41 20.52 23.71
CA SER A 7 22.98 19.81 22.51
C SER A 7 22.78 18.33 22.84
N ASP A 8 21.60 17.97 23.35
CA ASP A 8 21.18 16.58 23.51
C ASP A 8 20.23 16.17 22.38
N SER A 9 20.79 15.83 21.22
CA SER A 9 20.07 15.09 20.18
C SER A 9 20.24 13.59 20.43
N SER A 10 19.35 13.01 21.23
CA SER A 10 19.28 11.57 21.44
C SER A 10 18.74 10.85 20.21
N THR A 11 19.66 10.39 19.36
CA THR A 11 19.35 9.51 18.23
C THR A 11 18.96 8.13 18.78
N ILE A 12 17.65 7.87 18.87
CA ILE A 12 17.11 6.55 19.22
C ILE A 12 17.41 5.60 18.05
N SER A 13 18.57 4.96 18.10
CA SER A 13 18.96 3.87 17.20
C SER A 13 18.12 2.64 17.52
N ARG A 14 17.05 2.41 16.73
CA ARG A 14 16.27 1.17 16.79
C ARG A 14 17.04 0.06 16.09
N HIS A 15 17.91 -0.61 16.84
CA HIS A 15 18.47 -1.90 16.42
C HIS A 15 17.36 -2.96 16.48
N GLN A 16 16.78 -3.31 15.33
CA GLN A 16 16.02 -4.55 15.21
C GLN A 16 16.99 -5.67 14.85
N ALA A 17 17.14 -6.63 15.77
CA ALA A 17 17.87 -7.86 15.53
C ALA A 17 17.19 -8.64 14.40
N VAL A 18 17.75 -8.59 13.20
CA VAL A 18 17.32 -9.39 12.06
C VAL A 18 17.70 -10.85 12.35
N THR A 19 16.72 -11.65 12.78
CA THR A 19 16.87 -13.11 12.89
C THR A 19 17.15 -13.68 11.51
N LYS A 20 18.38 -14.15 11.30
CA LYS A 20 18.87 -14.80 10.08
C LYS A 20 18.22 -16.18 9.91
N GLN A 21 17.00 -16.25 9.40
CA GLN A 21 16.50 -17.50 8.81
C GLN A 21 16.98 -17.57 7.36
N ALA A 22 17.91 -18.48 7.10
CA ALA A 22 18.38 -18.75 5.74
C ALA A 22 17.22 -19.28 4.88
N PRO A 23 16.92 -18.66 3.73
CA PRO A 23 15.95 -19.24 2.80
C PRO A 23 16.52 -20.55 2.25
N LYS A 24 15.75 -21.63 2.36
CA LYS A 24 16.03 -22.88 1.65
C LYS A 24 16.14 -22.55 0.16
N LEU A 25 17.35 -22.64 -0.39
CA LEU A 25 17.62 -22.47 -1.80
C LEU A 25 16.81 -23.51 -2.57
N ALA A 26 15.74 -23.06 -3.23
CA ALA A 26 14.98 -23.89 -4.16
C ALA A 26 15.94 -24.33 -5.27
N THR A 27 16.25 -25.61 -5.27
CA THR A 27 17.06 -26.28 -6.29
C THR A 27 16.35 -26.17 -7.65
N ASN A 28 17.06 -25.58 -8.60
CA ASN A 28 16.91 -25.70 -10.05
C ASN A 28 15.48 -25.74 -10.60
N LYS A 29 14.91 -24.54 -10.83
CA LYS A 29 13.91 -24.39 -11.90
C LYS A 29 14.61 -24.64 -13.22
N THR A 30 14.45 -25.85 -13.74
CA THR A 30 14.62 -26.17 -15.16
C THR A 30 13.92 -25.10 -15.98
N LEU A 31 14.70 -24.27 -16.67
CA LEU A 31 14.20 -23.35 -17.69
C LEU A 31 13.40 -24.19 -18.70
N THR A 32 12.09 -24.02 -18.66
CA THR A 32 11.13 -24.80 -19.42
C THR A 32 11.46 -24.75 -20.93
N PHE A 33 11.58 -25.93 -21.53
CA PHE A 33 11.80 -26.19 -22.96
C PHE A 33 10.80 -25.45 -23.89
N TRP A 34 9.67 -24.98 -23.34
CA TRP A 34 8.65 -24.19 -24.03
C TRP A 34 9.11 -22.82 -24.53
N GLN A 35 10.17 -22.22 -23.96
CA GLN A 35 10.70 -20.95 -24.48
C GLN A 35 11.47 -21.11 -25.81
N ARG A 36 11.84 -22.34 -26.22
CA ARG A 36 12.53 -22.57 -27.51
C ARG A 36 11.60 -22.78 -28.70
N ARG A 37 10.32 -23.12 -28.49
CA ARG A 37 9.45 -23.60 -29.59
C ARG A 37 8.64 -22.54 -30.31
N THR A 38 8.55 -21.32 -29.78
CA THR A 38 7.79 -20.20 -30.38
C THR A 38 8.67 -19.13 -31.03
N GLN A 39 9.98 -19.38 -31.15
CA GLN A 39 10.90 -18.61 -32.00
C GLN A 39 10.81 -19.05 -33.47
N THR A 40 9.60 -19.26 -33.98
CA THR A 40 9.39 -19.28 -35.43
C THR A 40 9.71 -17.88 -35.95
N ARG A 41 10.81 -17.81 -36.71
CA ARG A 41 11.39 -16.61 -37.31
C ARG A 41 10.35 -15.89 -38.18
N ARG A 42 9.57 -14.98 -37.59
CA ARG A 42 8.94 -13.90 -38.37
C ARG A 42 10.08 -13.04 -38.89
N ALA A 43 10.29 -13.02 -40.20
CA ALA A 43 11.20 -12.08 -40.83
C ALA A 43 10.83 -10.67 -40.34
N LYS A 44 11.75 -10.01 -39.62
CA LYS A 44 11.54 -8.62 -39.19
C LYS A 44 11.42 -7.80 -40.48
N ARG A 45 10.21 -7.33 -40.78
CA ARG A 45 9.99 -6.38 -41.87
C ARG A 45 10.82 -5.13 -41.54
N VAL A 46 11.89 -4.90 -42.29
CA VAL A 46 12.74 -3.72 -42.11
C VAL A 46 11.91 -2.53 -42.60
N LEU A 47 11.50 -1.63 -41.68
CA LEU A 47 10.76 -0.43 -42.07
C LEU A 47 11.64 0.48 -42.91
N THR A 48 11.11 0.88 -44.06
CA THR A 48 11.70 1.89 -44.95
C THR A 48 11.76 3.24 -44.24
N ALA A 49 12.66 4.14 -44.64
CA ALA A 49 12.76 5.48 -44.05
C ALA A 49 11.41 6.26 -44.11
N GLY A 50 10.66 6.12 -45.21
CA GLY A 50 9.31 6.68 -45.35
C GLY A 50 8.31 6.11 -44.34
N ASP A 51 8.30 4.79 -44.13
CA ASP A 51 7.43 4.13 -43.15
C ASP A 51 7.76 4.55 -41.71
N ARG A 52 9.04 4.80 -41.41
CA ARG A 52 9.47 5.33 -40.11
C ARG A 52 8.93 6.73 -39.88
N LEU A 53 9.05 7.62 -40.86
CA LEU A 53 8.54 8.99 -40.78
C LEU A 53 7.01 9.03 -40.61
N LEU A 54 6.28 8.21 -41.38
CA LEU A 54 4.82 8.10 -41.23
C LEU A 54 4.43 7.61 -39.84
N ARG A 55 5.20 6.66 -39.28
CA ARG A 55 4.98 6.14 -37.94
C ARG A 55 5.24 7.19 -36.86
N THR A 56 6.31 7.98 -36.95
CA THR A 56 6.57 9.05 -35.98
C THR A 56 5.47 10.11 -36.04
N LYS A 57 5.06 10.54 -37.24
CA LYS A 57 3.96 11.50 -37.39
C LYS A 57 2.67 10.98 -36.75
N LYS A 58 2.34 9.71 -36.98
CA LYS A 58 1.18 9.09 -36.35
C LYS A 58 1.31 9.05 -34.82
N GLN A 59 2.48 8.68 -34.29
CA GLN A 59 2.72 8.68 -32.84
C GLN A 59 2.62 10.07 -32.22
N GLU A 60 3.05 11.12 -32.93
CA GLU A 60 2.89 12.51 -32.50
C GLU A 60 1.42 12.91 -32.48
N GLN A 61 0.66 12.58 -33.53
CA GLN A 61 -0.79 12.82 -33.59
C GLN A 61 -1.53 12.08 -32.46
N ASP A 62 -1.31 10.77 -32.32
CA ASP A 62 -1.91 9.95 -31.26
C ASP A 62 -1.56 10.51 -29.86
N ARG A 63 -0.35 11.06 -29.68
CA ARG A 63 0.08 11.69 -28.43
C ARG A 63 -0.62 13.01 -28.17
N LEU A 64 -0.82 13.85 -29.19
CA LEU A 64 -1.55 15.11 -29.06
C LEU A 64 -3.03 14.84 -28.74
N GLU A 65 -3.68 13.95 -29.49
CA GLU A 65 -5.06 13.54 -29.24
C GLU A 65 -5.25 13.00 -27.81
N TYR A 66 -4.27 12.21 -27.32
CA TYR A 66 -4.29 11.72 -25.95
C TYR A 66 -4.14 12.84 -24.91
N LEU A 67 -3.28 13.83 -25.14
CA LEU A 67 -3.10 14.96 -24.23
C LEU A 67 -4.35 15.85 -24.20
N ASP A 68 -4.96 16.12 -25.34
CA ASP A 68 -6.21 16.88 -25.45
C ASP A 68 -7.33 16.16 -24.68
N ALA A 69 -7.48 14.85 -24.89
CA ALA A 69 -8.45 14.04 -24.15
C ALA A 69 -8.19 14.02 -22.62
N LEU A 70 -6.92 14.08 -22.20
CA LEU A 70 -6.58 14.23 -20.77
C LEU A 70 -6.96 15.60 -20.21
N GLU A 71 -6.72 16.67 -20.96
CA GLU A 71 -7.08 18.03 -20.54
C GLU A 71 -8.60 18.19 -20.42
N GLU A 72 -9.36 17.66 -21.39
CA GLU A 72 -10.83 17.60 -21.33
C GLU A 72 -11.30 16.83 -20.08
N GLY A 73 -10.70 15.66 -19.82
CA GLY A 73 -11.01 14.87 -18.63
C GLY A 73 -10.71 15.64 -17.33
N HIS A 74 -9.58 16.34 -17.25
CA HIS A 74 -9.23 17.17 -16.10
C HIS A 74 -10.19 18.36 -15.92
N ALA A 75 -10.64 18.98 -17.01
CA ALA A 75 -11.61 20.07 -16.97
C ALA A 75 -12.96 19.61 -16.41
N VAL A 76 -13.44 18.41 -16.79
CA VAL A 76 -14.65 17.81 -16.24
C VAL A 76 -14.53 17.58 -14.73
N ILE A 77 -13.41 16.99 -14.27
CA ILE A 77 -13.18 16.73 -12.84
C ILE A 77 -13.11 18.04 -12.05
N ARG A 78 -12.47 19.08 -12.60
CA ARG A 78 -12.42 20.41 -11.99
C ARG A 78 -13.83 21.03 -11.89
N GLY A 79 -14.63 20.97 -12.95
CA GLY A 79 -16.01 21.45 -12.93
C GLY A 79 -16.86 20.74 -11.87
N LEU A 80 -16.68 19.43 -11.67
CA LEU A 80 -17.31 18.69 -10.59
C LEU A 80 -16.84 19.17 -9.20
N ALA A 81 -15.54 19.45 -9.04
CA ALA A 81 -15.00 19.99 -7.79
C ALA A 81 -15.54 21.39 -7.46
N GLU A 82 -15.71 22.25 -8.47
CA GLU A 82 -16.37 23.55 -8.34
C GLU A 82 -17.85 23.40 -7.95
N GLY A 83 -18.56 22.47 -8.57
CA GLY A 83 -19.94 22.13 -8.20
C GLY A 83 -20.06 21.71 -6.73
N LEU A 84 -19.14 20.85 -6.24
CA LEU A 84 -19.09 20.45 -4.83
C LEU A 84 -18.79 21.64 -3.90
N ARG A 85 -17.90 22.55 -4.30
CA ARG A 85 -17.63 23.78 -3.54
C ARG A 85 -18.87 24.66 -3.46
N ASN A 86 -19.59 24.83 -4.57
CA ASN A 86 -20.81 25.65 -4.59
C ASN A 86 -21.91 25.02 -3.72
N GLN A 87 -22.02 23.69 -3.71
CA GLN A 87 -23.02 22.97 -2.92
C GLN A 87 -22.72 22.96 -1.41
N PHE A 88 -21.47 22.75 -1.02
CA PHE A 88 -21.10 22.52 0.38
C PHE A 88 -20.34 23.67 1.05
N GLY A 89 -19.71 24.56 0.28
CA GLY A 89 -19.07 25.81 0.74
C GLY A 89 -17.88 25.68 1.71
N LYS A 90 -17.57 24.46 2.20
CA LYS A 90 -16.69 24.25 3.36
C LYS A 90 -15.19 24.26 3.02
N TYR A 91 -14.81 23.77 1.84
CA TYR A 91 -13.41 23.59 1.46
C TYR A 91 -13.09 24.25 0.11
N SER A 92 -11.80 24.42 -0.19
CA SER A 92 -11.32 24.95 -1.47
C SER A 92 -11.59 23.98 -2.64
N VAL A 93 -11.59 24.49 -3.87
CA VAL A 93 -11.74 23.65 -5.08
C VAL A 93 -10.63 22.59 -5.14
N ASP A 94 -9.39 22.97 -4.84
CA ASP A 94 -8.24 22.06 -4.83
C ASP A 94 -8.39 20.93 -3.81
N HIS A 95 -9.04 21.20 -2.67
CA HIS A 95 -9.35 20.16 -1.70
C HIS A 95 -10.30 19.12 -2.30
N TYR A 96 -11.42 19.55 -2.89
CA TYR A 96 -12.35 18.63 -3.54
C TYR A 96 -11.73 17.89 -4.73
N LEU A 97 -10.89 18.56 -5.52
CA LEU A 97 -10.13 17.96 -6.60
C LEU A 97 -9.24 16.81 -6.08
N ASN A 98 -8.46 17.08 -5.03
CA ASN A 98 -7.61 16.07 -4.39
C ASN A 98 -8.42 14.88 -3.86
N VAL A 99 -9.59 15.13 -3.25
CA VAL A 99 -10.50 14.09 -2.76
C VAL A 99 -11.04 13.24 -3.90
N LEU A 100 -11.47 13.84 -5.02
CA LEU A 100 -11.96 13.12 -6.20
C LEU A 100 -10.88 12.22 -6.80
N MET A 101 -9.67 12.76 -6.98
CA MET A 101 -8.54 12.03 -7.54
C MET A 101 -8.10 10.87 -6.63
N HIS A 102 -7.96 11.12 -5.32
CA HIS A 102 -7.64 10.05 -4.36
C HIS A 102 -8.69 8.94 -4.34
N ARG A 103 -9.98 9.30 -4.42
CA ARG A 103 -11.06 8.32 -4.38
C ARG A 103 -11.05 7.42 -5.61
N ALA A 104 -10.67 7.93 -6.78
CA ALA A 104 -10.50 7.11 -7.98
C ALA A 104 -9.43 6.02 -7.76
N HIS A 105 -8.28 6.38 -7.19
CA HIS A 105 -7.21 5.44 -6.85
C HIS A 105 -7.56 4.47 -5.72
N THR A 106 -8.43 4.88 -4.79
CA THR A 106 -8.81 4.07 -3.62
C THR A 106 -9.99 3.13 -3.90
N SER A 107 -10.74 3.36 -4.99
CA SER A 107 -11.81 2.46 -5.43
C SER A 107 -11.22 1.32 -6.29
N ARG A 108 -11.62 0.06 -6.16
CA ARG A 108 -12.92 -0.37 -6.70
C ARG A 108 -13.42 -1.74 -6.24
N SER A 109 -12.72 -2.45 -5.37
CA SER A 109 -13.21 -3.73 -4.86
C SER A 109 -13.46 -3.63 -3.36
N VAL A 110 -14.72 -3.38 -3.00
CA VAL A 110 -15.17 -3.71 -1.65
C VAL A 110 -15.15 -5.23 -1.58
N ARG A 111 -14.10 -5.79 -0.98
CA ARG A 111 -14.00 -7.24 -0.80
C ARG A 111 -15.23 -7.72 -0.04
N LYS A 112 -15.91 -8.74 -0.59
CA LYS A 112 -16.97 -9.46 0.12
C LYS A 112 -16.41 -9.89 1.47
N VAL A 113 -17.17 -9.64 2.52
CA VAL A 113 -16.78 -10.05 3.87
C VAL A 113 -16.73 -11.58 3.87
N SER A 114 -15.56 -12.16 4.17
CA SER A 114 -15.41 -13.62 4.26
C SER A 114 -15.99 -14.09 5.60
N GLY A 115 -16.95 -15.03 5.58
CA GLY A 115 -17.56 -15.58 6.80
C GLY A 115 -16.53 -16.11 7.79
N TRP A 116 -15.49 -16.79 7.30
CA TRP A 116 -14.36 -17.25 8.13
C TRP A 116 -13.67 -16.10 8.89
N ASN A 117 -13.36 -14.99 8.21
CA ASN A 117 -12.68 -13.86 8.85
C ASN A 117 -13.57 -13.20 9.92
N VAL A 118 -14.88 -13.20 9.70
CA VAL A 118 -15.86 -12.68 10.65
C VAL A 118 -15.92 -13.57 11.88
N TYR A 119 -16.08 -14.88 11.67
CA TYR A 119 -16.11 -15.87 12.73
C TYR A 119 -14.84 -15.83 13.58
N GLN A 120 -13.66 -15.83 12.93
CA GLN A 120 -12.38 -15.77 13.61
C GLN A 120 -12.26 -14.52 14.49
N LYS A 121 -12.62 -13.35 13.97
CA LYS A 121 -12.57 -12.10 14.74
C LYS A 121 -13.51 -12.17 15.96
N PHE A 122 -14.72 -12.69 15.77
CA PHE A 122 -15.71 -12.77 16.84
C PHE A 122 -15.30 -13.75 17.93
N GLU A 123 -14.84 -14.95 17.57
CA GLU A 123 -14.36 -15.93 18.55
C GLU A 123 -13.12 -15.42 19.31
N LEU A 124 -12.21 -14.70 18.64
CA LEU A 124 -11.09 -14.04 19.32
C LEU A 124 -11.56 -12.99 20.33
N GLU A 125 -12.55 -12.16 19.97
CA GLU A 125 -13.13 -11.18 20.90
C GLU A 125 -13.85 -11.87 22.06
N ARG A 126 -14.59 -12.96 21.81
CA ARG A 126 -15.26 -13.76 22.83
C ARG A 126 -14.26 -14.37 23.81
N MET A 127 -13.19 -14.99 23.33
CA MET A 127 -12.13 -15.56 24.18
C MET A 127 -11.39 -14.48 24.97
N LYS A 128 -11.10 -13.32 24.35
CA LYS A 128 -10.47 -12.19 25.03
C LYS A 128 -11.37 -11.65 26.16
N ASN A 129 -12.67 -11.54 25.92
CA ASN A 129 -13.62 -11.08 26.93
C ASN A 129 -13.77 -12.09 28.07
N ALA A 130 -13.75 -13.40 27.76
CA ALA A 130 -13.80 -14.46 28.76
C ALA A 130 -12.53 -14.55 29.62
N ALA A 131 -11.38 -14.21 29.04
CA ALA A 131 -10.10 -14.17 29.73
C ALA A 131 -10.02 -13.03 30.78
N GLY A 132 -10.72 -11.90 30.56
CA GLY A 132 -10.64 -10.74 31.45
C GLY A 132 -9.39 -9.89 31.24
N SER A 133 -9.16 -8.89 32.11
CA SER A 133 -8.11 -7.88 31.95
C SER A 133 -6.70 -8.35 32.36
N ASP A 134 -6.58 -9.49 33.03
CA ASP A 134 -5.36 -9.91 33.73
C ASP A 134 -4.57 -11.03 33.01
N VAL A 135 -4.91 -11.29 31.75
CA VAL A 135 -4.37 -12.47 31.06
C VAL A 135 -3.13 -12.10 30.25
N SER A 136 -2.04 -12.75 30.67
CA SER A 136 -0.83 -13.03 29.91
C SER A 136 -1.13 -13.26 28.42
N GLN A 137 -0.22 -12.81 27.57
CA GLN A 137 -0.37 -12.84 26.11
C GLN A 137 -0.98 -14.16 25.62
N ILE A 138 -2.25 -14.12 25.21
CA ILE A 138 -2.95 -15.28 24.64
C ILE A 138 -2.09 -15.80 23.48
N ASN A 139 -1.77 -17.11 23.50
CA ASN A 139 -1.04 -17.70 22.40
C ASN A 139 -1.96 -17.76 21.15
N LEU A 140 -1.80 -16.78 20.25
CA LEU A 140 -2.60 -16.67 19.02
C LEU A 140 -2.54 -17.94 18.17
N THR A 141 -1.45 -18.71 18.22
CA THR A 141 -1.31 -19.92 17.40
C THR A 141 -2.20 -21.04 17.90
N GLU A 142 -2.32 -21.22 19.20
CA GLU A 142 -3.20 -22.22 19.82
C GLU A 142 -4.66 -21.84 19.64
N VAL A 143 -5.01 -20.58 19.89
CA VAL A 143 -6.37 -20.09 19.72
C VAL A 143 -6.84 -20.21 18.27
N ASN A 144 -6.00 -19.86 17.29
CA ASN A 144 -6.37 -20.01 15.89
C ASN A 144 -6.57 -21.47 15.47
N LYS A 145 -5.84 -22.42 16.07
CA LYS A 145 -6.07 -23.86 15.83
C LYS A 145 -7.45 -24.27 16.36
N GLN A 146 -7.76 -23.90 17.60
CA GLN A 146 -9.05 -24.21 18.22
C GLN A 146 -10.23 -23.60 17.44
N ILE A 147 -10.13 -22.33 17.02
CA ILE A 147 -11.17 -21.68 16.20
C ILE A 147 -11.34 -22.39 14.86
N SER A 148 -10.25 -22.82 14.23
CA SER A 148 -10.29 -23.55 12.95
C SER A 148 -10.98 -24.91 13.09
N GLU A 149 -10.70 -25.63 14.17
CA GLU A 149 -11.36 -26.90 14.50
C GLU A 149 -12.87 -26.70 14.76
N ASN A 150 -13.23 -25.71 15.58
CA ASN A 150 -14.63 -25.35 15.84
C ASN A 150 -15.37 -24.99 14.55
N TRP A 151 -14.76 -24.23 13.66
CA TRP A 151 -15.36 -23.87 12.37
C TRP A 151 -15.57 -25.08 11.47
N LYS A 152 -14.61 -26.00 11.41
CA LYS A 152 -14.74 -27.24 10.61
C LYS A 152 -15.81 -28.17 11.15
N ALA A 153 -16.08 -28.13 12.46
CA ALA A 153 -17.13 -28.93 13.08
C ALA A 153 -18.55 -28.42 12.75
N LEU A 154 -18.69 -27.13 12.42
CA LEU A 154 -19.96 -26.54 12.01
C LEU A 154 -20.32 -26.92 10.56
N SER A 155 -21.60 -27.19 10.33
CA SER A 155 -22.15 -27.36 8.98
C SER A 155 -22.25 -26.03 8.22
N HIS A 156 -22.40 -26.09 6.90
CA HIS A 156 -22.52 -24.88 6.07
C HIS A 156 -23.71 -23.99 6.45
N ALA A 157 -24.87 -24.59 6.77
CA ALA A 157 -26.04 -23.83 7.24
C ALA A 157 -25.73 -23.09 8.55
N GLN A 158 -25.07 -23.77 9.49
CA GLN A 158 -24.64 -23.16 10.75
C GLN A 158 -23.58 -22.07 10.54
N HIS A 159 -22.71 -22.18 9.52
CA HIS A 159 -21.77 -21.10 9.19
C HIS A 159 -22.52 -19.83 8.81
N GLU A 160 -23.55 -19.94 7.96
CA GLU A 160 -24.34 -18.79 7.53
C GLU A 160 -25.10 -18.18 8.70
N ASP A 161 -25.79 -19.00 9.50
CA ASP A 161 -26.56 -18.54 10.67
C ASP A 161 -25.66 -17.83 11.69
N VAL A 162 -24.53 -18.44 12.05
CA VAL A 162 -23.59 -17.87 13.03
C VAL A 162 -22.96 -16.59 12.50
N THR A 163 -22.69 -16.47 11.19
CA THR A 163 -21.98 -15.29 10.65
C THR A 163 -22.90 -14.17 10.18
N ALA A 164 -24.20 -14.42 9.97
CA ALA A 164 -25.13 -13.44 9.41
C ALA A 164 -25.19 -12.13 10.21
N GLU A 165 -25.40 -12.23 11.53
CA GLU A 165 -25.47 -11.06 12.43
C GLU A 165 -24.16 -10.25 12.40
N TRP A 166 -23.02 -10.94 12.42
CA TRP A 166 -21.72 -10.29 12.43
C TRP A 166 -21.35 -9.65 11.10
N ILE A 167 -21.76 -10.26 9.98
CA ILE A 167 -21.61 -9.66 8.65
C ILE A 167 -22.40 -8.36 8.59
N GLN A 168 -23.66 -8.36 9.06
CA GLN A 168 -24.47 -7.14 9.15
C GLN A 168 -23.78 -6.05 9.99
N ARG A 169 -23.28 -6.40 11.18
CA ARG A 169 -22.54 -5.46 12.04
C ARG A 169 -21.29 -4.89 11.36
N ILE A 170 -20.54 -5.71 10.62
CA ILE A 170 -19.36 -5.24 9.86
C ILE A 170 -19.78 -4.32 8.72
N GLU A 171 -20.90 -4.60 8.05
CA GLU A 171 -21.44 -3.73 7.02
C GLU A 171 -21.91 -2.39 7.58
N GLU A 172 -22.57 -2.37 8.74
CA GLU A 172 -22.91 -1.15 9.47
C GLU A 172 -21.67 -0.36 9.85
N GLN A 173 -20.63 -1.03 10.38
CA GLN A 173 -19.34 -0.39 10.63
C GLN A 173 -18.72 0.18 9.34
N ARG A 174 -18.81 -0.52 8.22
CA ARG A 174 -18.35 -0.02 6.91
C ARG A 174 -19.16 1.21 6.47
N LYS A 175 -20.48 1.21 6.67
CA LYS A 175 -21.37 2.37 6.40
C LYS A 175 -21.00 3.55 7.30
N GLY A 176 -20.82 3.35 8.60
CA GLY A 176 -20.38 4.37 9.54
C GLY A 176 -19.00 4.94 9.19
N LYS A 177 -18.05 4.09 8.80
CA LYS A 177 -16.72 4.52 8.34
C LYS A 177 -16.76 5.37 7.06
N LYS A 178 -17.76 5.19 6.18
CA LYS A 178 -17.93 6.04 4.99
C LYS A 178 -18.39 7.46 5.35
N LEU A 179 -19.09 7.62 6.48
CA LEU A 179 -19.57 8.91 6.97
C LEU A 179 -18.55 9.61 7.86
N ALA A 180 -17.61 8.85 8.44
CA ALA A 180 -16.54 9.40 9.25
C ALA A 180 -15.69 10.38 8.42
N VAL A 181 -15.39 11.54 9.01
CA VAL A 181 -14.54 12.55 8.39
C VAL A 181 -13.14 11.97 8.21
N HIS A 182 -12.81 11.59 6.99
CA HIS A 182 -11.46 11.13 6.66
C HIS A 182 -10.52 12.33 6.63
N SER A 183 -9.52 12.35 7.52
CA SER A 183 -8.42 13.29 7.37
C SER A 183 -7.50 12.80 6.25
N ALA A 184 -7.71 13.34 5.04
CA ALA A 184 -6.87 13.07 3.87
C ALA A 184 -5.36 13.20 4.18
N PRO A 185 -4.89 14.19 4.98
CA PRO A 185 -3.47 14.28 5.34
C PRO A 185 -2.95 13.08 6.13
N LEU A 186 -3.75 12.53 7.05
CA LEU A 186 -3.35 11.40 7.89
C LEU A 186 -3.29 10.10 7.09
N ASN A 187 -4.27 9.89 6.21
CA ASN A 187 -4.27 8.73 5.32
C ASN A 187 -3.05 8.75 4.38
N ALA A 188 -2.75 9.91 3.79
CA ALA A 188 -1.56 10.08 2.97
C ALA A 188 -0.27 9.85 3.77
N PHE A 189 -0.22 10.28 5.04
CA PHE A 189 0.91 10.01 5.93
C PHE A 189 1.12 8.51 6.17
N HIS A 190 0.06 7.77 6.49
CA HIS A 190 0.15 6.32 6.70
C HIS A 190 0.57 5.57 5.43
N ASP A 191 0.03 5.95 4.28
CA ASP A 191 0.36 5.36 2.99
C ASP A 191 1.84 5.53 2.62
N VAL A 192 2.34 6.77 2.72
CA VAL A 192 3.75 7.10 2.49
C VAL A 192 4.64 6.28 3.44
N ARG A 193 4.29 6.20 4.72
CA ARG A 193 5.05 5.43 5.71
C ARG A 193 5.10 3.94 5.37
N SER A 194 3.96 3.31 5.04
CA SER A 194 3.93 1.89 4.69
C SER A 194 4.71 1.60 3.41
N THR A 195 4.63 2.50 2.43
CA THR A 195 5.33 2.35 1.15
C THR A 195 6.84 2.48 1.34
N LEU A 196 7.30 3.49 2.09
CA LEU A 196 8.73 3.67 2.40
C LEU A 196 9.30 2.49 3.18
N GLN A 197 8.54 1.95 4.14
CA GLN A 197 8.94 0.74 4.87
C GLN A 197 9.07 -0.48 3.95
N SER A 198 8.16 -0.63 2.97
CA SER A 198 8.27 -1.71 1.97
C SER A 198 9.51 -1.52 1.07
N ILE A 199 9.78 -0.29 0.64
CA ILE A 199 10.96 0.04 -0.18
C ILE A 199 12.24 -0.24 0.60
N GLU A 200 12.32 0.15 1.87
CA GLU A 200 13.45 -0.15 2.75
C GLU A 200 13.75 -1.66 2.81
N VAL A 201 12.73 -2.50 3.01
CA VAL A 201 12.90 -3.96 3.01
C VAL A 201 13.41 -4.47 1.66
N GLN A 202 12.89 -3.94 0.56
CA GLN A 202 13.32 -4.33 -0.79
C GLN A 202 14.77 -3.91 -1.08
N LEU A 203 15.16 -2.69 -0.68
CA LEU A 203 16.52 -2.19 -0.82
C LEU A 203 17.51 -2.99 0.04
N ALA A 204 17.13 -3.34 1.28
CA ALA A 204 17.93 -4.20 2.14
C ALA A 204 18.15 -5.59 1.52
N GLN A 205 17.11 -6.19 0.93
CA GLN A 205 17.20 -7.46 0.22
C GLN A 205 18.04 -7.36 -1.06
N LEU A 206 18.00 -6.22 -1.75
CA LEU A 206 18.80 -5.99 -2.94
C LEU A 206 20.28 -5.84 -2.57
N HIS A 207 20.60 -5.00 -1.59
CA HIS A 207 21.94 -4.85 -1.02
C HIS A 207 22.53 -6.20 -0.59
N ALA A 208 21.75 -7.03 0.10
CA ALA A 208 22.20 -8.37 0.52
C ALA A 208 22.61 -9.28 -0.65
N ARG A 209 21.97 -9.14 -1.83
CA ARG A 209 22.25 -9.96 -3.01
C ARG A 209 23.34 -9.40 -3.92
N THR A 210 23.39 -8.08 -4.09
CA THR A 210 24.25 -7.44 -5.10
C THR A 210 25.41 -6.64 -4.49
N ARG A 211 25.40 -6.41 -3.17
CA ARG A 211 26.34 -5.53 -2.46
C ARG A 211 26.33 -4.09 -2.97
N LEU A 212 25.28 -3.67 -3.66
CA LEU A 212 25.08 -2.27 -4.02
C LEU A 212 24.70 -1.46 -2.79
N GLU A 213 25.28 -0.26 -2.67
CA GLU A 213 24.92 0.69 -1.63
C GLU A 213 23.80 1.61 -2.12
N PHE A 214 22.82 1.87 -1.24
CA PHE A 214 21.64 2.67 -1.51
C PHE A 214 21.54 3.79 -0.48
N LEU A 215 21.30 5.01 -0.97
CA LEU A 215 20.83 6.14 -0.18
C LEU A 215 19.45 6.52 -0.69
N LEU A 216 18.45 6.49 0.18
CA LEU A 216 17.10 6.93 -0.11
C LEU A 216 16.75 8.09 0.82
N VAL A 217 16.47 9.25 0.23
CA VAL A 217 15.95 10.42 0.93
C VAL A 217 14.59 10.75 0.34
N ALA A 218 13.56 10.78 1.18
CA ALA A 218 12.21 11.16 0.79
C ALA A 218 11.73 12.32 1.67
N CYS A 219 11.45 13.45 1.02
CA CYS A 219 10.94 14.67 1.65
C CYS A 219 9.64 15.09 0.96
N ARG A 220 8.70 15.64 1.74
CA ARG A 220 7.54 16.35 1.19
C ARG A 220 7.94 17.78 0.83
N SER A 221 7.36 18.31 -0.24
CA SER A 221 7.54 19.71 -0.64
C SER A 221 6.83 20.70 0.28
N ALA A 222 5.72 20.29 0.91
CA ALA A 222 4.95 21.13 1.81
C ALA A 222 5.50 21.09 3.25
N THR A 223 5.71 22.26 3.84
CA THR A 223 6.20 22.46 5.22
C THR A 223 5.18 22.05 6.29
N GLU A 224 3.89 22.05 5.97
CA GLU A 224 2.80 21.69 6.89
C GLU A 224 2.55 20.17 7.01
N SER A 225 3.40 19.34 6.40
CA SER A 225 3.22 17.89 6.41
C SER A 225 3.65 17.27 7.75
N PHE A 226 2.85 16.34 8.29
CA PHE A 226 3.21 15.56 9.49
C PHE A 226 4.41 14.61 9.29
N THR A 227 4.83 14.40 8.04
CA THR A 227 5.90 13.46 7.68
C THR A 227 7.26 14.11 7.85
N LYS A 228 8.06 13.57 8.78
CA LYS A 228 9.50 13.87 8.85
C LYS A 228 10.20 13.36 7.59
N PRO A 229 11.29 14.01 7.14
CA PRO A 229 12.17 13.46 6.11
C PRO A 229 12.52 12.01 6.45
N PHE A 230 12.31 11.11 5.48
CA PHE A 230 12.69 9.71 5.61
C PHE A 230 14.05 9.52 4.98
N VAL A 231 14.99 8.99 5.76
CA VAL A 231 16.34 8.69 5.32
C VAL A 231 16.60 7.21 5.58
N TYR A 232 16.96 6.49 4.52
CA TYR A 232 17.39 5.11 4.58
C TYR A 232 18.75 4.97 3.89
N PHE A 233 19.62 4.16 4.49
CA PHE A 233 20.93 3.82 3.95
C PHE A 233 21.22 2.33 4.20
N SER A 234 21.82 1.65 3.21
CA SER A 234 21.98 0.18 3.26
C SER A 234 23.15 -0.31 4.10
N SER A 235 24.19 0.49 4.31
CA SER A 235 25.38 0.12 5.08
C SER A 235 25.47 0.87 6.40
N VAL A 236 26.00 0.24 7.44
CA VAL A 236 26.21 0.92 8.74
C VAL A 236 27.55 1.67 8.77
N SER A 237 28.48 1.36 7.86
CA SER A 237 29.84 1.93 7.88
C SER A 237 29.96 3.32 7.24
N GLY A 238 28.85 3.91 6.80
CA GLY A 238 28.81 5.30 6.34
C GLY A 238 28.80 6.27 7.51
N THR A 239 29.93 6.45 8.18
CA THR A 239 30.14 7.57 9.11
C THR A 239 30.19 8.85 8.29
N TRP A 240 29.04 9.52 8.10
CA TRP A 240 28.97 10.80 7.43
C TRP A 240 28.92 11.92 8.46
N TYR A 241 29.96 12.77 8.45
CA TYR A 241 29.91 14.09 9.06
C TYR A 241 29.08 14.98 8.12
N PHE A 242 27.85 15.27 8.52
CA PHE A 242 27.03 16.35 7.96
C PHE A 242 27.01 17.52 8.95
#